data_AF-A0A9N9QVB3-F1
#
_entry.id   AF-A0A9N9QVB3-F1
#
_cell.length_a   1.000
_cell.length_b   1.000
_cell.length_c   1.000
_cell.angle_alpha   90.00
_cell.angle_beta   90.00
_cell.angle_gamma   90.00
#
_symmetry.space_group_name_H-M   'P 1'
#
loop_
_entity.id
_entity.type
_entity.pdbx_description
1 polymer ?
#
loop_
_entity_poly.entity_id
_entity_poly.type
_entity_poly.pdbx_seq_one_letter_code
_entity_poly.pdbx_strand_id
1 'polypeptide(L)'
;MSTENGNRYEGRWQKNLKHGLGRFYHMHTGQLQEGCWVHDLCVKSKMSDIIIRQCCDLPTQYPIPLEQLRYSRKILEESEFWLLQKIGNIDKHLKNCID
;
A
#
# COMPACT_ATOMS: atom_id res chain seq x y z
N MET A 1 -5.77 -10.54 23.17
CA MET A 1 -7.21 -10.87 23.28
C MET A 1 -7.77 -10.97 21.87
N SER A 2 -8.26 -12.14 21.49
CA SER A 2 -9.11 -12.31 20.30
C SER A 2 -10.49 -11.76 20.65
N THR A 3 -10.97 -10.78 19.92
CA THR A 3 -12.38 -10.37 20.02
C THR A 3 -13.26 -11.50 19.49
N GLU A 4 -14.52 -11.60 19.92
CA GLU A 4 -15.45 -12.68 19.54
C GLU A 4 -15.53 -12.93 18.01
N ASN A 5 -15.21 -11.92 17.21
CA ASN A 5 -15.08 -11.95 15.74
C ASN A 5 -13.73 -12.54 15.23
N GLY A 6 -12.94 -13.22 16.06
CA GLY A 6 -11.64 -13.78 15.69
C GLY A 6 -10.54 -12.76 15.34
N ASN A 7 -10.87 -11.48 15.19
CA ASN A 7 -9.91 -10.43 14.84
C ASN A 7 -8.80 -10.29 15.89
N ARG A 8 -7.59 -9.98 15.42
CA ARG A 8 -6.40 -9.86 16.26
C ARG A 8 -5.72 -8.52 16.04
N TYR A 9 -5.29 -7.89 17.12
CA TYR A 9 -4.40 -6.74 17.07
C TYR A 9 -3.03 -7.08 17.66
N GLU A 10 -1.98 -6.62 16.98
CA GLU A 10 -0.60 -6.68 17.42
C GLU A 10 0.02 -5.30 17.33
N GLY A 11 0.49 -4.75 18.44
CA GLY A 11 1.04 -3.41 18.44
C GLY A 11 1.18 -2.86 19.83
N ARG A 12 1.42 -1.56 19.92
CA ARG A 12 1.52 -0.90 21.22
C ARG A 12 0.12 -0.68 21.79
N TRP A 13 0.05 -0.77 23.11
CA TRP A 13 -1.16 -0.51 23.87
C TRP A 13 -0.89 0.65 24.82
N GLN A 14 -1.87 1.52 25.01
CA GLN A 14 -1.82 2.59 25.98
C GLN A 14 -3.20 2.75 26.60
N LYS A 15 -3.28 2.70 27.93
CA LYS A 15 -4.56 2.76 28.67
C LYS A 15 -5.58 1.72 28.17
N ASN A 16 -5.13 0.51 27.86
CA ASN A 16 -5.93 -0.58 27.27
C ASN A 16 -6.52 -0.29 25.89
N LEU A 17 -6.05 0.75 25.20
CA LEU A 17 -6.44 1.09 23.83
C LEU A 17 -5.26 0.86 22.89
N LYS A 18 -5.53 0.46 21.65
CA LYS A 18 -4.53 0.34 20.57
C LYS A 18 -3.89 1.71 20.33
N HIS A 19 -2.56 1.74 20.28
CA HIS A 19 -1.80 2.97 20.13
C HIS A 19 -0.50 2.74 19.36
N GLY A 20 0.05 3.78 18.74
CA GLY A 20 1.30 3.72 17.98
C GLY A 20 1.25 2.78 16.77
N LEU A 21 2.40 2.27 16.36
CA LEU A 21 2.48 1.32 15.24
C LEU A 21 1.85 -0.02 15.64
N GLY A 22 1.00 -0.55 14.76
CA GLY A 22 0.36 -1.84 14.96
C GLY A 22 -0.27 -2.44 13.70
N ARG A 23 -0.54 -3.73 13.80
CA ARG A 23 -1.14 -4.60 12.80
C ARG A 23 -2.49 -5.08 13.30
N PHE A 24 -3.52 -4.97 12.48
CA PHE A 24 -4.84 -5.50 12.76
C PHE A 24 -5.22 -6.52 11.69
N TYR A 25 -5.53 -7.73 12.15
CA TYR A 25 -5.89 -8.87 11.34
C TYR A 25 -7.41 -8.99 11.31
N HIS A 26 -7.99 -8.72 10.14
CA HIS A 26 -9.40 -8.93 9.84
C HIS A 26 -9.59 -10.38 9.40
N MET A 27 -9.79 -11.27 10.37
CA MET A 27 -9.75 -12.72 10.12
C MET A 27 -10.87 -13.19 9.19
N HIS A 28 -12.06 -12.60 9.29
CA HIS A 28 -13.20 -12.92 8.43
C HIS A 28 -12.98 -12.57 6.95
N THR A 29 -12.35 -11.43 6.66
CA THR A 29 -12.09 -10.97 5.28
C THR A 29 -10.71 -11.36 4.75
N GLY A 30 -9.84 -11.84 5.64
CA GLY A 30 -8.45 -12.17 5.31
C GLY A 30 -7.59 -10.97 4.99
N GLN A 31 -7.88 -9.81 5.59
CA GLN A 31 -7.14 -8.58 5.35
C GLN A 31 -6.25 -8.24 6.53
N LEU A 32 -5.08 -7.71 6.22
CA LEU A 32 -4.13 -7.16 7.16
C LEU A 32 -4.10 -5.65 7.00
N GLN A 33 -4.30 -4.95 8.12
CA GLN A 33 -4.21 -3.50 8.22
C GLN A 33 -2.99 -3.13 9.07
N GLU A 34 -1.96 -2.57 8.44
CA GLU A 34 -0.73 -2.15 9.13
C GLU A 34 -0.64 -0.62 9.17
N GLY A 35 -0.46 -0.04 10.35
CA GLY A 35 -0.50 1.42 10.48
C GLY A 35 -0.32 1.98 11.87
N CYS A 36 -0.58 3.29 11.99
CA CYS A 36 -0.57 4.03 13.25
C CYS A 36 -1.98 4.08 13.88
N TRP A 37 -2.03 3.84 15.18
CA TRP A 37 -3.24 3.79 16.00
C TRP A 37 -3.18 4.85 17.10
N VAL A 38 -4.31 5.46 17.42
CA VAL A 38 -4.45 6.41 18.53
C VAL A 38 -5.82 6.22 19.16
N HIS A 39 -5.85 5.77 20.42
CA HIS A 39 -7.11 5.55 21.17
C HIS A 39 -8.08 4.65 20.38
N ASP A 40 -7.61 3.48 19.94
CA ASP A 40 -8.33 2.51 19.10
C ASP A 40 -8.65 2.92 17.65
N LEU A 41 -8.39 4.17 17.27
CA LEU A 41 -8.60 4.67 15.92
C LEU A 41 -7.36 4.48 15.06
N CYS A 42 -7.52 3.90 13.87
CA CYS A 42 -6.45 3.82 12.89
C CYS A 42 -6.35 5.15 12.13
N VAL A 43 -5.22 5.86 12.30
CA VAL A 43 -5.00 7.19 11.71
C VAL A 43 -4.42 7.09 10.30
N LYS A 44 -3.48 6.17 10.09
CA LYS A 44 -2.84 5.95 8.78
C LYS A 44 -2.44 4.49 8.67
N SER A 45 -2.95 3.79 7.66
CA SER A 45 -2.61 2.39 7.43
C SER A 45 -2.52 2.02 5.95
N LYS A 46 -1.79 0.95 5.68
CA LYS A 46 -1.86 0.19 4.43
C LYS A 46 -2.76 -1.02 4.65
N MET A 47 -3.68 -1.26 3.73
CA MET A 47 -4.48 -2.48 3.68
C MET A 47 -3.83 -3.45 2.69
N SER A 48 -3.72 -4.72 3.08
CA SER A 48 -3.18 -5.77 2.22
C SER A 48 -3.90 -7.08 2.46
N ASP A 49 -3.88 -7.92 1.45
CA ASP A 49 -4.45 -9.25 1.50
C ASP A 49 -3.48 -10.26 2.14
N ILE A 50 -3.98 -11.07 3.08
CA ILE A 50 -3.20 -12.16 3.69
C ILE A 50 -3.17 -13.34 2.71
N ILE A 51 -1.97 -13.91 2.50
CA ILE A 51 -1.74 -14.99 1.53
C ILE A 51 -2.48 -16.29 1.91
N ILE A 52 -2.67 -16.54 3.21
CA ILE A 52 -3.36 -17.72 3.73
C ILE A 52 -4.81 -17.34 4.08
N ARG A 53 -5.73 -17.61 3.13
CA ARG A 53 -7.18 -17.31 3.27
C ARG A 53 -8.05 -18.50 3.64
N GLN A 54 -7.44 -19.60 4.05
CA GLN A 54 -8.14 -20.87 4.32
C GLN A 54 -9.20 -20.77 5.43
N CYS A 55 -9.19 -19.70 6.22
CA CYS A 55 -10.14 -19.45 7.32
C CYS A 55 -11.04 -18.21 7.10
N CYS A 56 -11.10 -17.65 5.89
CA CYS A 56 -11.85 -16.42 5.63
C CYS A 56 -13.22 -16.76 5.05
N ASP A 57 -14.28 -16.31 5.71
CA ASP A 57 -15.66 -16.61 5.33
C ASP A 57 -16.06 -15.95 4.01
N LEU A 58 -15.51 -14.75 3.73
CA LEU A 58 -15.89 -13.94 2.57
C LEU A 58 -14.67 -13.23 1.96
N PRO A 59 -14.58 -13.13 0.62
CA PRO A 59 -13.59 -12.26 -0.01
C PRO A 59 -13.85 -10.79 0.35
N THR A 60 -12.82 -9.97 0.20
CA THR A 60 -12.90 -8.55 0.48
C THR A 60 -13.92 -7.88 -0.45
N GLN A 61 -14.79 -7.02 0.09
CA GLN A 61 -15.86 -6.35 -0.70
C GLN A 61 -15.30 -5.55 -1.89
N TYR A 62 -14.10 -4.97 -1.71
CA TYR A 62 -13.35 -4.26 -2.72
C TYR A 62 -11.97 -4.91 -2.84
N PRO A 63 -11.77 -5.84 -3.79
CA PRO A 63 -10.46 -6.41 -4.01
C PRO A 63 -9.47 -5.31 -4.39
N ILE A 64 -8.26 -5.36 -3.81
CA ILE A 64 -7.21 -4.41 -4.16
C ILE A 64 -6.86 -4.67 -5.63
N PRO A 65 -6.98 -3.67 -6.52
CA PRO A 65 -6.71 -3.87 -7.92
C PRO A 65 -5.23 -4.22 -8.13
N LEU A 66 -4.97 -5.04 -9.14
CA LEU A 66 -3.60 -5.29 -9.58
C LEU A 66 -3.04 -3.98 -10.16
N GLU A 67 -2.11 -3.37 -9.44
CA GLU A 67 -1.42 -2.15 -9.87
C GLU A 67 -0.59 -2.45 -11.13
N GLN A 68 -1.00 -1.89 -12.27
CA GLN A 68 -0.28 -1.99 -13.53
C GLN A 68 -0.28 -0.63 -14.25
N LEU A 69 0.88 -0.24 -14.77
CA LEU A 69 0.97 0.95 -15.63
C LEU A 69 0.18 0.72 -16.91
N ARG A 70 -0.79 1.59 -17.19
CA ARG A 70 -1.63 1.54 -18.41
C ARG A 70 -0.81 1.42 -19.70
N TYR A 71 0.38 2.02 -19.73
CA TYR A 71 1.30 1.98 -20.87
C TYR A 71 2.71 1.60 -20.42
N SER A 72 2.85 0.52 -19.64
CA SER A 72 4.13 0.05 -19.08
C SER A 72 5.27 0.02 -20.11
N ARG A 73 5.00 -0.50 -21.32
CA ARG A 73 5.97 -0.57 -22.41
C ARG A 73 6.41 0.80 -22.93
N LYS A 74 5.46 1.72 -23.15
CA LYS A 74 5.79 3.08 -23.64
C LYS A 74 6.62 3.84 -22.61
N ILE A 75 6.29 3.70 -21.34
CA ILE A 75 7.03 4.33 -20.23
C ILE A 75 8.46 3.76 -20.16
N LEU A 76 8.60 2.44 -20.34
CA LEU A 76 9.92 1.80 -20.38
C LEU A 76 10.75 2.35 -21.55
N GLU A 77 10.20 2.34 -22.77
CA GLU A 77 10.86 2.84 -23.99
C GLU A 77 11.28 4.33 -23.83
N GLU A 78 10.42 5.16 -23.24
CA GLU A 78 10.72 6.56 -22.93
C GLU A 78 11.83 6.70 -21.87
N SER A 79 11.78 5.90 -20.81
CA SER A 79 12.82 5.92 -19.77
C SER A 79 14.20 5.48 -20.30
N GLU A 80 14.23 4.46 -21.17
CA GLU A 80 15.45 3.99 -21.83
C GLU A 80 16.00 5.07 -22.76
N PHE A 81 15.12 5.75 -23.51
CA PHE A 81 15.51 6.89 -24.35
C PHE A 81 16.16 8.00 -23.53
N TRP A 82 15.58 8.39 -22.39
CA TRP A 82 16.14 9.40 -21.50
C TRP A 82 17.49 8.99 -20.90
N LEU A 83 17.64 7.72 -20.51
CA LEU A 83 18.90 7.20 -19.95
C LEU A 83 20.04 7.16 -20.97
N LEU A 84 19.73 7.00 -22.26
CA LEU A 84 20.73 6.94 -23.33
C LEU A 84 21.20 8.34 -23.80
N GLN A 85 20.56 9.42 -23.35
CA GLN A 85 21.01 10.77 -23.66
C GLN A 85 22.32 11.10 -22.93
N LYS A 86 23.41 11.29 -23.70
CA LYS A 86 24.67 11.83 -23.18
C LYS A 86 24.53 13.32 -22.86
N ILE A 87 25.19 13.77 -21.79
CA ILE A 87 25.36 15.20 -21.45
C ILE A 87 25.89 15.95 -22.69
N GLY A 88 25.06 16.85 -23.23
CA GLY A 88 25.31 17.59 -24.47
C GLY A 88 24.28 17.37 -25.60
N ASN A 89 23.51 16.27 -25.60
CA ASN A 89 22.41 16.05 -26.57
C ASN A 89 21.05 16.60 -26.08
N ILE A 90 20.96 16.89 -24.78
CA ILE A 90 19.73 17.32 -24.08
C ILE A 90 19.30 18.74 -24.53
N ASP A 91 20.24 19.58 -24.98
CA ASP A 91 19.99 21.00 -25.30
C ASP A 91 19.16 21.26 -26.57
N LYS A 92 19.02 20.30 -27.49
CA LYS A 92 18.27 20.55 -28.75
C LYS A 92 16.76 20.57 -28.57
N HIS A 93 16.22 20.00 -27.48
CA HIS A 93 14.77 19.92 -27.24
C HIS A 93 14.28 20.75 -26.04
N LEU A 94 15.19 21.32 -25.24
CA LEU A 94 14.86 22.19 -24.10
C LEU A 94 14.60 23.66 -24.45
N LYS A 95 14.50 24.01 -25.75
CA LYS A 95 14.24 25.39 -26.19
C LYS A 95 12.92 26.00 -25.67
N ASN A 96 12.02 25.19 -25.10
CA ASN A 96 10.70 25.64 -24.65
C ASN A 96 10.46 25.45 -23.15
N CYS A 97 11.49 25.24 -22.33
CA CYS A 97 11.33 25.11 -20.88
C CYS A 97 12.17 26.13 -20.11
N ILE A 98 11.95 27.42 -20.40
CA ILE A 98 12.15 28.51 -19.45
C ILE A 98 11.04 29.53 -19.70
N ASP A 99 10.10 29.61 -18.75
CA ASP A 99 9.50 30.86 -18.24
C ASP A 99 9.53 30.75 -16.71
#